data_AF-A0A2M9NYX4-F1
#
_entry.id   AF-A0A2M9NYX4-F1
#
_cell.length_a   1.000
_cell.length_b   1.000
_cell.length_c   1.000
_cell.angle_alpha   90.00
_cell.angle_beta   90.00
_cell.angle_gamma   90.00
#
_symmetry.space_group_name_H-M   'P 1'
#
loop_
_entity.id
_entity.type
_entity.pdbx_description
1 polymer ?
#
loop_
_entity_poly.entity_id
_entity_poly.type
_entity_poly.pdbx_seq_one_letter_code
_entity_poly.pdbx_strand_id
1 'polypeptide(L)' 'VAPVTIGEGAYVAAGSTITQDVPQEALSVARARQVNKEDYVKNLKFNK' A
#
# COMPACT_ATOMS: atom_id res chain seq x y z
N VAL A 1 -10.43 -5.70 7.42
CA VAL A 1 -10.17 -6.77 8.41
C VAL A 1 -10.07 -6.09 9.75
N ALA A 2 -11.01 -6.37 10.64
CA ALA A 2 -10.96 -5.92 12.02
C ALA A 2 -11.13 -7.18 12.90
N PRO A 3 -10.63 -7.18 14.14
CA PRO A 3 -9.93 -6.07 14.81
C PRO A 3 -8.42 -6.02 14.51
N VAL A 4 -7.83 -4.82 14.56
CA VAL A 4 -6.38 -4.55 14.63
C VAL A 4 -6.17 -3.32 15.52
N THR A 5 -5.02 -3.22 16.18
CA THR A 5 -4.65 -2.11 17.07
C THR A 5 -3.60 -1.24 16.41
N ILE A 6 -3.80 0.08 16.44
CA ILE A 6 -2.81 1.07 16.02
C ILE A 6 -2.29 1.76 17.28
N GLY A 7 -1.00 1.57 17.58
CA GLY A 7 -0.34 2.18 18.72
C GLY A 7 -0.28 3.69 18.63
N GLU A 8 -0.12 4.35 19.78
CA GLU A 8 0.05 5.80 19.84
C GLU A 8 1.27 6.26 19.03
N GLY A 9 1.15 7.38 18.32
CA GLY A 9 2.24 7.90 17.48
C GLY A 9 2.63 7.02 16.29
N ALA A 10 1.94 5.89 16.05
CA ALA A 10 2.19 5.06 14.87
C ALA A 10 1.80 5.78 13.57
N TYR A 11 2.55 5.51 12.51
CA TYR A 11 2.32 6.06 11.18
C TYR A 11 1.95 4.96 10.20
N VAL A 12 0.88 5.18 9.41
CA VAL A 12 0.48 4.28 8.33
C VAL A 12 0.73 4.98 7.00
N ALA A 13 1.59 4.39 6.17
CA ALA A 13 1.88 4.97 4.86
C ALA A 13 0.67 4.92 3.93
N ALA A 14 0.48 5.98 3.13
CA ALA A 14 -0.64 6.09 2.20
C ALA A 14 -0.70 4.90 1.22
N GLY A 15 -1.92 4.38 1.03
CA GLY A 15 -2.20 3.22 0.18
C GLY A 15 -1.84 1.87 0.82
N SER A 16 -1.51 1.83 2.12
CA SER A 16 -1.28 0.59 2.84
C SER A 16 -2.59 -0.09 3.24
N THR A 17 -2.67 -1.41 3.06
CA THR A 17 -3.76 -2.23 3.63
C THR A 17 -3.25 -2.95 4.89
N ILE A 18 -3.73 -2.56 6.06
CA ILE A 18 -3.27 -3.10 7.36
C ILE A 18 -4.11 -4.31 7.77
N THR A 19 -3.45 -5.41 8.11
CA THR A 19 -4.08 -6.68 8.54
C THR A 19 -3.50 -7.23 9.86
N GLN A 20 -2.50 -6.55 10.42
CA GLN A 20 -1.82 -6.88 11.67
C GLN A 20 -1.66 -5.60 12.50
N ASP A 21 -1.46 -5.76 13.80
CA ASP A 21 -1.27 -4.63 14.70
C ASP A 21 -0.04 -3.79 14.30
N VAL A 22 -0.15 -2.47 14.49
CA VAL A 22 0.96 -1.53 14.28
C VAL A 22 1.45 -1.06 15.64
N PRO A 23 2.69 -1.39 16.05
CA PRO A 23 3.25 -0.97 17.33
C PRO A 23 3.32 0.55 17.49
N GLN A 24 3.42 1.01 18.74
CA GLN A 24 3.62 2.41 19.09
C GLN A 24 4.86 2.99 18.37
N GLU A 25 4.77 4.23 17.90
CA GLU A 25 5.85 4.95 17.18
C GLU A 25 6.41 4.22 15.93
N ALA A 26 5.74 3.16 15.43
CA ALA A 26 6.18 2.43 14.25
C ALA A 26 5.61 3.01 12.95
N LEU A 27 6.39 2.91 11.85
CA LEU A 27 5.90 3.13 10.50
C LEU A 27 5.48 1.80 9.87
N SER A 28 4.21 1.67 9.50
CA SER A 28 3.70 0.51 8.76
C SER A 28 3.48 0.83 7.28
N VAL A 29 4.03 -0.02 6.41
CA VAL A 29 3.94 0.08 4.95
C VAL A 29 3.50 -1.28 4.38
N ALA A 30 2.30 -1.33 3.82
CA ALA A 30 1.73 -2.55 3.24
C ALA A 30 1.26 -2.29 1.81
N ARG A 31 2.19 -1.87 0.95
CA ARG A 31 1.95 -1.62 -0.48
C ARG A 31 3.10 -2.16 -1.34
N ALA A 32 2.82 -2.49 -2.59
CA ALA A 32 3.85 -2.91 -3.53
C ALA A 32 4.81 -1.75 -3.85
N ARG A 33 6.08 -2.08 -4.12
CA ARG A 33 7.02 -1.09 -4.69
C ARG A 33 6.55 -0.73 -6.10
N GLN A 34 6.66 0.55 -6.44
CA GLN A 34 6.35 1.02 -7.77
C GLN A 34 7.28 0.36 -8.80
N VAL A 35 6.71 -0.02 -9.94
CA VAL A 35 7.43 -0.48 -11.12
C VAL A 35 6.89 0.29 -12.32
N ASN A 36 7.80 0.89 -13.09
CA ASN A 36 7.44 1.53 -14.35
C ASN A 36 7.54 0.49 -15.47
N LYS A 37 6.48 0.34 -16.27
CA LYS A 37 6.47 -0.48 -17.49
C LYS A 37 6.42 0.47 -18.68
N GLU A 38 7.59 0.74 -19.26
CA GLU A 38 7.72 1.61 -20.42
C GLU A 38 6.90 1.09 -21.60
N ASP A 39 6.34 2.00 -22.38
CA ASP A 39 5.49 1.71 -23.55
C ASP A 39 4.24 0.83 -23.30
N TYR A 40 3.88 0.54 -22.04
CA TYR A 40 2.74 -0.34 -21.71
C TYR A 40 1.43 0.12 -22.37
N VAL A 41 1.14 1.42 -22.33
CA VAL A 41 -0.07 2.00 -22.92
C VAL A 41 -0.03 1.96 -24.45
N LYS A 42 1.16 2.13 -25.07
CA LYS A 42 1.31 2.03 -26.54
C LYS A 42 0.98 0.62 -27.03
N ASN A 43 1.31 -0.39 -26.23
CA ASN A 43 1.07 -1.80 -26.54
C ASN A 43 -0.32 -2.29 -26.10
N LEU A 44 -1.10 -1.45 -25.42
CA LEU A 44 -2.44 -1.79 -24.95
C LEU A 44 -3.42 -1.67 -26.11
N LYS A 45 -3.85 -2.83 -26.64
CA LYS A 45 -4.89 -2.88 -27.69
C LYS A 45 -6.25 -2.55 -27.08
N PHE A 46 -6.69 -1.30 -27.23
CA PHE A 46 -8.07 -0.95 -26.95
C PHE A 46 -8.94 -1.40 -28.13
N ASN A 47 -9.76 -2.44 -27.94
CA ASN A 47 -10.90 -2.65 -28.82
C ASN A 47 -11.92 -1.56 -28.48
N LYS A 48 -12.18 -0.69 -29.46
CA LYS A 48 -13.20 0.35 -29.40
C LYS A 48 -14.57 -0.21 -29.75
#